data_AF-A0A1B6FGS9-F1
#
_entry.id   AF-A0A1B6FGS9-F1
#
_cell.length_a   1.000
_cell.length_b   1.000
_cell.length_c   1.000
_cell.angle_alpha   90.00
_cell.angle_beta   90.00
_cell.angle_gamma   90.00
#
_symmetry.space_group_name_H-M   'P 1'
#
loop_
_entity.id
_entity.type
_entity.pdbx_description
1 polymer ?
#
loop_
_entity_poly.entity_id
_entity_poly.type
_entity_poly.pdbx_seq_one_letter_code
_entity_poly.pdbx_strand_id
1 'polypeptide(L)'
;ILQDKMRCRELCSIEVGSVVDVFCVGGNKLHSPETAIVRYKGPVAKKGHGTYFGVELLESKSPDNCNGSFAGQQYFTCKPGCGKFVTVNELRLVDPPRYSPSPPMV
;
A
#
# COMPACT_ATOMS: atom_id res chain seq x y z
N ILE A 1 4.34 21.32 11.76
CA ILE A 1 2.87 21.30 11.95
C ILE A 1 2.10 21.22 10.61
N LEU A 2 2.59 21.81 9.50
CA LEU A 2 1.90 21.78 8.20
C LEU A 2 2.09 20.49 7.38
N GLN A 3 3.19 19.74 7.58
CA GLN A 3 3.44 18.51 6.83
C GLN A 3 2.45 17.38 7.15
N ASP A 4 1.90 17.35 8.37
CA ASP A 4 0.90 16.36 8.78
C ASP A 4 -0.44 16.54 8.06
N LYS A 5 -0.92 17.77 7.85
CA LYS A 5 -2.26 18.00 7.28
C LYS A 5 -2.41 17.55 5.83
N MET A 6 -1.40 17.77 4.98
CA MET A 6 -1.44 17.30 3.59
C MET A 6 -1.30 15.78 3.50
N ARG A 7 -0.42 15.20 4.33
CA ARG A 7 -0.29 13.74 4.46
C ARG A 7 -1.63 13.13 4.86
N CYS A 8 -2.30 13.64 5.90
CA CYS A 8 -3.59 13.11 6.33
C CYS A 8 -4.63 13.10 5.21
N ARG A 9 -4.64 14.10 4.32
CA ARG A 9 -5.64 14.22 3.25
C ARG A 9 -5.38 13.24 2.10
N GLU A 10 -4.13 13.12 1.63
CA GLU A 10 -3.75 12.10 0.63
C GLU A 10 -4.01 10.68 1.14
N LEU A 11 -3.71 10.44 2.41
CA LEU A 11 -3.86 9.13 3.05
C LEU A 11 -5.33 8.77 3.30
N CYS A 12 -6.22 9.76 3.48
CA CYS A 12 -7.66 9.52 3.52
C CYS A 12 -8.19 9.00 2.17
N SER A 13 -7.63 9.49 1.06
CA SER A 13 -8.01 9.08 -0.30
C SER A 13 -7.52 7.69 -0.69
N ILE A 14 -6.64 7.06 0.10
CA ILE A 14 -6.20 5.68 -0.17
C ILE A 14 -7.35 4.73 0.20
N GLU A 15 -7.88 4.05 -0.82
CA GLU A 15 -8.94 3.05 -0.70
C GLU A 15 -8.48 1.68 -1.21
N VAL A 16 -9.23 0.63 -0.89
CA VAL A 16 -9.00 -0.71 -1.46
C VAL A 16 -9.14 -0.62 -2.99
N GLY A 17 -8.12 -1.09 -3.71
CA GLY A 17 -7.99 -0.96 -5.16
C GLY A 17 -7.07 0.19 -5.62
N SER A 18 -6.69 1.10 -4.73
CA SER A 18 -5.75 2.18 -5.06
C SER A 18 -4.36 1.63 -5.34
N VAL A 19 -3.68 2.19 -6.34
CA VAL A 19 -2.26 1.93 -6.61
C VAL A 19 -1.43 2.86 -5.73
N VAL A 20 -0.47 2.27 -5.03
CA VAL A 20 0.38 2.96 -4.05
C VAL A 20 1.82 2.49 -4.19
N ASP A 21 2.75 3.39 -3.90
CA ASP A 21 4.16 3.05 -3.76
C ASP A 21 4.47 2.73 -2.31
N VAL A 22 5.12 1.60 -2.11
CA VAL A 22 5.55 1.11 -0.80
C VAL A 22 7.03 1.39 -0.62
N PHE A 23 7.38 2.10 0.45
CA PHE A 23 8.77 2.39 0.82
C PHE A 23 9.20 1.41 1.91
N CYS A 24 10.08 0.46 1.57
CA CYS A 24 10.67 -0.44 2.55
C CYS A 24 11.56 0.35 3.52
N VAL A 25 11.10 0.55 4.76
CA VAL A 25 11.90 1.14 5.84
C VAL A 25 12.63 0.01 6.57
N GLY A 26 13.70 -0.53 5.98
CA GLY A 26 14.46 -1.63 6.55
C GLY A 26 15.90 -1.70 6.07
N GLY A 27 16.83 -1.22 6.90
CA GLY A 27 18.28 -1.27 6.67
C GLY A 27 18.87 -0.07 5.91
N ASN A 28 20.19 0.14 6.04
CA ASN A 28 20.96 1.26 5.46
C ASN A 28 21.01 1.30 3.90
N LYS A 29 20.09 0.64 3.20
CA LYS A 29 20.00 0.64 1.73
C LYS A 29 18.76 1.40 1.29
N LEU A 30 18.96 2.38 0.42
CA LEU A 30 17.89 3.06 -0.28
C LEU A 30 17.29 2.10 -1.31
N HIS A 31 16.26 1.36 -0.92
CA HIS A 31 15.49 0.54 -1.85
C HIS A 31 14.57 1.44 -2.68
N SER A 32 14.43 1.15 -3.97
CA SER A 32 13.43 1.78 -4.84
C SER A 32 12.03 1.53 -4.31
N PRO A 33 11.10 2.50 -4.41
CA PRO A 33 9.70 2.25 -4.07
C PRO A 33 9.15 1.09 -4.89
N GLU A 34 8.32 0.28 -4.24
CA GLU A 34 7.69 -0.89 -4.88
C GLU A 34 6.21 -0.59 -5.12
N THR A 35 5.79 -0.67 -6.39
CA THR A 35 4.39 -0.46 -6.76
C THR A 35 3.52 -1.58 -6.20
N ALA A 36 2.42 -1.22 -5.54
CA ALA A 36 1.49 -2.14 -4.94
C ALA A 36 0.03 -1.70 -5.10
N ILE A 37 -0.89 -2.64 -4.96
CA ILE A 37 -2.34 -2.38 -4.92
C ILE A 37 -2.85 -2.61 -3.50
N VAL A 38 -3.61 -1.66 -2.97
CA VAL A 38 -4.27 -1.82 -1.66
C VAL A 38 -5.35 -2.88 -1.77
N ARG A 39 -5.23 -3.94 -0.97
CA ARG A 39 -6.19 -5.05 -0.88
C ARG A 39 -6.98 -5.03 0.43
N TYR A 40 -6.45 -4.37 1.46
CA TYR A 40 -7.09 -4.25 2.77
C TYR A 40 -6.76 -2.89 3.39
N LYS A 41 -7.74 -2.30 4.07
CA LYS A 41 -7.59 -1.09 4.90
C LYS A 41 -8.37 -1.29 6.18
N GLY A 42 -7.68 -1.34 7.31
CA GLY A 42 -8.35 -1.53 8.59
C GLY A 42 -7.42 -1.91 9.73
N PRO A 43 -7.97 -2.13 10.93
CA PRO A 43 -7.20 -2.60 12.07
C PRO A 43 -6.71 -4.04 11.85
N VAL A 44 -5.56 -4.37 12.44
CA VAL A 44 -5.01 -5.73 12.47
C VAL A 44 -4.76 -6.05 13.93
N ALA A 45 -5.68 -6.82 14.55
CA ALA A 45 -5.74 -7.00 16.00
C ALA A 45 -4.41 -7.46 16.62
N LYS A 46 -3.66 -8.31 15.91
CA LYS A 46 -2.38 -8.85 16.39
C LYS A 46 -1.16 -7.97 16.10
N LYS A 47 -1.32 -6.85 15.40
CA LYS A 47 -0.21 -5.96 15.00
C LYS A 47 -0.16 -4.67 15.83
N GLY A 48 -1.26 -4.33 16.49
CA GLY A 48 -1.37 -3.18 17.39
C GLY A 48 -2.55 -2.28 17.05
N HIS A 49 -2.66 -1.17 17.78
CA HIS A 49 -3.66 -0.14 17.52
C HIS A 49 -3.25 0.69 16.30
N GLY A 50 -4.20 0.94 15.41
CA GLY A 50 -3.98 1.75 14.21
C GLY A 50 -4.62 1.14 12.96
N THR A 51 -4.57 1.89 11.87
CA THR A 51 -4.99 1.41 10.55
C THR A 51 -3.78 0.86 9.82
N TYR A 52 -3.90 -0.39 9.38
CA TYR A 52 -2.93 -1.04 8.53
C TYR A 52 -3.51 -1.22 7.13
N PHE A 53 -2.60 -1.21 6.16
CA PHE A 53 -2.92 -1.42 4.77
C PHE A 53 -2.29 -2.73 4.35
N GLY A 54 -3.14 -3.67 3.95
CA GLY A 54 -2.69 -4.87 3.25
C GLY A 54 -2.54 -4.51 1.79
N VAL A 55 -1.33 -4.65 1.25
CA VAL A 55 -1.01 -4.34 -0.14
C VAL A 55 -0.48 -5.57 -0.85
N GLU A 56 -0.79 -5.67 -2.14
CA GLU A 56 -0.23 -6.66 -3.05
C GLU A 56 0.79 -5.99 -3.95
N LEU A 57 2.06 -6.35 -3.79
CA LEU A 57 3.17 -5.88 -4.60
C LEU A 57 3.01 -6.42 -6.03
N LEU A 58 3.16 -5.54 -7.01
CA LEU A 58 2.98 -5.88 -8.43
C LEU A 58 4.21 -6.56 -9.03
N GLU A 59 5.40 -6.05 -8.66
CA GLU A 59 6.66 -6.47 -9.28
C GLU A 59 7.50 -7.36 -8.35
N SER A 60 7.30 -7.24 -7.04
CA SER A 60 8.16 -7.88 -6.06
C SER A 60 7.57 -9.12 -5.44
N LYS A 61 8.33 -10.21 -5.55
CA LYS A 61 8.08 -11.47 -4.85
C LYS A 61 9.20 -11.72 -3.87
N SER A 62 8.89 -11.74 -2.57
CA SER A 62 9.84 -12.19 -1.56
C SER A 62 9.27 -13.39 -0.81
N PRO A 63 10.10 -14.35 -0.40
CA PRO A 63 9.65 -15.46 0.44
C PRO A 63 9.21 -15.01 1.84
N ASP A 64 9.65 -13.82 2.29
CA ASP A 64 9.24 -13.20 3.56
C ASP A 64 7.86 -12.52 3.50
N ASN A 65 7.31 -12.33 2.30
CA ASN A 65 6.01 -11.69 2.11
C ASN A 65 4.86 -12.69 2.34
N CYS A 66 3.75 -12.19 2.87
CA CYS A 66 2.58 -12.99 3.20
C CYS A 66 1.69 -13.25 1.98
N ASN A 67 0.73 -14.16 2.12
CA ASN A 67 -0.37 -14.38 1.19
C ASN A 67 -1.64 -13.59 1.57
N GLY A 68 -1.46 -12.50 2.35
CA GLY A 68 -2.52 -11.65 2.89
C GLY A 68 -3.20 -12.18 4.16
N SER A 69 -2.62 -13.22 4.76
CA SER A 69 -2.91 -13.61 6.14
C SER A 69 -1.88 -13.02 7.10
N PHE A 70 -2.33 -12.66 8.31
CA PHE A 70 -1.46 -12.24 9.39
C PHE A 70 -1.86 -12.96 10.67
N ALA A 71 -0.91 -13.71 11.23
CA ALA A 71 -1.04 -14.42 12.50
C ALA A 71 -2.31 -15.31 12.60
N GLY A 72 -2.60 -16.06 11.53
CA GLY A 72 -3.72 -17.01 11.45
C GLY A 72 -5.06 -16.42 11.00
N GLN A 73 -5.15 -15.10 10.82
CA GLN A 73 -6.34 -14.44 10.25
C GLN A 73 -6.08 -14.05 8.80
N GLN A 74 -6.99 -14.42 7.89
CA GLN A 74 -6.98 -13.94 6.51
C GLN A 74 -7.62 -12.54 6.47
N TYR A 75 -6.91 -11.55 5.92
CA TYR A 75 -7.43 -10.19 5.75
C TYR A 75 -7.71 -9.87 4.28
N PHE A 76 -6.85 -10.34 3.37
CA PHE A 76 -7.02 -10.23 1.93
C PHE A 76 -6.37 -11.42 1.24
N THR A 77 -6.74 -11.71 0.00
CA THR A 77 -6.09 -12.78 -0.78
C THR A 77 -5.19 -12.15 -1.84
N CYS A 78 -3.95 -12.61 -1.93
CA CYS A 78 -3.00 -12.20 -2.96
C CYS A 78 -2.14 -13.39 -3.41
N LYS A 79 -1.33 -13.19 -4.45
CA LYS A 79 -0.34 -14.20 -4.85
C LYS A 79 0.65 -14.49 -3.71
N PRO A 80 1.10 -15.75 -3.55
CA PRO A 80 2.09 -16.10 -2.53
C PRO A 80 3.36 -15.26 -2.68
N GLY A 81 3.87 -14.70 -1.58
CA GLY A 81 5.07 -13.86 -1.58
C GLY A 81 4.88 -12.45 -2.15
N CYS A 82 3.65 -12.03 -2.43
CA CYS A 82 3.34 -10.68 -2.94
C CYS A 82 2.62 -9.80 -1.91
N GLY A 83 2.13 -10.36 -0.80
CA GLY A 83 1.36 -9.63 0.19
C GLY A 83 2.24 -8.99 1.25
N LYS A 84 1.95 -7.73 1.59
CA LYS A 84 2.63 -7.02 2.68
C LYS A 84 1.63 -6.22 3.49
N PHE A 85 1.82 -6.19 4.81
CA PHE A 85 1.08 -5.29 5.68
C PHE A 85 1.97 -4.11 6.03
N VAL A 86 1.56 -2.92 5.63
CA VAL A 86 2.29 -1.68 5.89
C VAL A 86 1.42 -0.67 6.60
N THR A 87 2.08 0.29 7.22
CA THR A 87 1.43 1.45 7.82
C THR A 87 1.35 2.57 6.81
N VAL A 88 0.51 3.54 7.14
CA VAL A 88 0.29 4.73 6.33
C VAL A 88 1.58 5.54 6.05
N ASN A 89 2.58 5.43 6.93
CA ASN A 89 3.82 6.17 6.80
C ASN A 89 4.75 5.60 5.71
N GLU A 90 4.53 4.33 5.36
CA GLU A 90 5.29 3.57 4.37
C GLU A 90 4.63 3.61 2.97
N LEU A 91 3.49 4.30 2.85
CA LEU A 91 2.72 4.42 1.61
C LEU A 91 2.81 5.82 1.01
N ARG A 92 2.86 5.86 -0.33
CA ARG A 92 2.51 7.04 -1.12
C ARG A 92 1.41 6.69 -2.09
N LEU A 93 0.38 7.52 -2.16
CA LEU A 93 -0.61 7.43 -3.23
C LEU A 93 0.13 7.74 -4.54
N VAL A 94 0.12 6.79 -5.46
CA VAL A 94 0.48 7.06 -6.85
C VAL A 94 -0.80 7.64 -7.43
N ASP A 95 -0.80 8.94 -7.79
CA ASP A 95 -1.91 9.49 -8.58
C ASP A 95 -2.02 8.53 -9.78
N PRO A 96 -3.18 7.87 -10.01
CA PRO A 96 -3.33 7.03 -11.19
C PRO A 96 -2.84 7.89 -12.35
N PRO A 97 -2.06 7.34 -13.31
CA PRO A 97 -1.60 8.13 -14.44
C PRO A 97 -2.83 8.87 -14.92
N ARG A 98 -2.79 10.21 -14.90
CA ARG A 98 -3.92 11.01 -15.36
C ARG A 98 -4.16 10.55 -16.78
N TYR A 99 -5.04 9.58 -16.96
CA TYR A 99 -5.83 9.43 -18.14
C TYR A 99 -6.66 10.70 -18.09
N SER A 100 -6.02 11.78 -18.54
CA SER A 100 -6.72 12.84 -19.20
C SER A 100 -7.23 12.10 -20.43
N PRO A 101 -8.53 11.71 -20.51
CA PRO A 101 -9.06 11.44 -21.83
C PRO A 101 -8.77 12.72 -22.60
N SER A 102 -7.83 12.67 -23.55
CA SER A 102 -7.82 13.68 -24.59
C SER A 102 -9.26 13.72 -25.07
N PRO A 103 -9.93 14.89 -25.03
CA PRO A 103 -11.26 15.01 -25.62
C PRO A 103 -11.17 14.40 -27.02
N PRO A 104 -12.10 13.54 -27.45
CA PRO A 104 -12.11 13.08 -28.82
C PRO A 104 -12.03 14.34 -29.68
N MET A 105 -10.96 14.45 -30.47
CA MET A 105 -10.83 15.52 -31.45
C MET A 105 -11.96 15.29 -32.46
N VAL A 106 -13.00 16.12 -32.35
CA VAL A 106 -14.10 16.20 -33.33
C VAL A 106 -13.61 16.90 -34.59
#